data_AF-A0A8T2WHP3-F1
#
_entry.id   AF-A0A8T2WHP3-F1
#
_cell.length_a   1.000
_cell.length_b   1.000
_cell.length_c   1.000
_cell.angle_alpha   90.00
_cell.angle_beta   90.00
_cell.angle_gamma   90.00
#
_symmetry.space_group_name_H-M   'P 1'
#
loop_
_entity.id
_entity.type
_entity.pdbx_description
1 polymer ?
#
loop_
_entity_poly.entity_id
_entity_poly.type
_entity_poly.pdbx_seq_one_letter_code
_entity_poly.pdbx_strand_id
1 'polypeptide(L)'
;MSLQIHLKKLLGTELDVEVYDYIEGVIREYEGSSLSLEDVRDTLCGFSDIFSQLSEHEQDAAVVSLLHLRDDKPDLAAAEAPSLDIEPADNSDYAHRVQPSISTRKSNPMEAPNSEEQLPLPPLAAAAADANQCREEVTMLASLCPISVPEDYLADVFINKSNRDLQTAANRILEQSPEVLQAEVIAWEAEAGANGDRGPSGTNITDSNGGNTRAMTGSSPLKPDEELRRSIVARFHLEAIPPSGGGKGGGKANKLAAWGAQHNTGNVAHKLRYRDGVVVATKGEKFIVEKEPEWDGGSRGKVKSKGKRGVGWQ
;
A
#
# COMPACT_ATOMS: atom_id res chain seq x y z
N MET A 1 -18.76 -11.40 -12.48
CA MET A 1 -19.27 -10.09 -12.00
C MET A 1 -18.26 -9.33 -11.11
N SER A 2 -17.42 -9.99 -10.30
CA SER A 2 -16.48 -9.27 -9.40
C SER A 2 -15.50 -8.34 -10.14
N LEU A 3 -14.91 -8.80 -11.25
CA LEU A 3 -13.91 -8.06 -12.03
C LEU A 3 -14.49 -6.80 -12.70
N GLN A 4 -15.67 -6.90 -13.30
CA GLN A 4 -16.35 -5.77 -13.96
C GLN A 4 -16.62 -4.62 -12.99
N ILE A 5 -17.04 -4.94 -11.75
CA ILE A 5 -17.31 -3.92 -10.73
C ILE A 5 -16.01 -3.19 -10.34
N HIS A 6 -14.91 -3.92 -10.19
CA HIS A 6 -13.61 -3.34 -9.83
C HIS A 6 -13.04 -2.48 -10.94
N LEU A 7 -13.09 -2.95 -12.19
CA LEU A 7 -12.66 -2.17 -13.35
C LEU A 7 -13.51 -0.91 -13.53
N LYS A 8 -14.83 -0.98 -13.36
CA LYS A 8 -15.70 0.21 -13.39
C LYS A 8 -15.31 1.22 -12.31
N LYS A 9 -15.01 0.74 -11.10
CA LYS A 9 -14.59 1.58 -9.97
C LYS A 9 -13.22 2.22 -10.22
N LEU A 10 -12.30 1.46 -10.80
CA LEU A 10 -10.92 1.88 -11.05
C LEU A 10 -10.83 2.89 -12.18
N LEU A 11 -11.52 2.63 -13.29
CA LEU A 11 -11.42 3.42 -14.51
C LEU A 11 -12.37 4.61 -14.50
N GLY A 12 -13.36 4.63 -13.60
CA GLY A 12 -14.30 5.73 -13.39
C GLY A 12 -15.24 5.99 -14.57
N THR A 13 -15.25 5.11 -15.56
CA THR A 13 -16.03 5.21 -16.80
C THR A 13 -16.86 3.94 -17.01
N GLU A 14 -17.98 4.08 -17.71
CA GLU A 14 -18.68 2.92 -18.25
C GLU A 14 -17.90 2.43 -19.46
N LEU A 15 -17.29 1.25 -19.35
CA LEU A 15 -16.58 0.61 -20.45
C LEU A 15 -17.56 -0.24 -21.25
N ASP A 16 -17.39 -0.23 -22.56
CA ASP A 16 -18.13 -1.13 -23.44
C ASP A 16 -17.75 -2.59 -23.16
N VAL A 17 -18.68 -3.50 -23.44
CA VAL A 17 -18.48 -4.96 -23.23
C VAL A 17 -17.23 -5.45 -23.98
N GLU A 18 -16.99 -4.93 -25.19
CA GLU A 18 -15.82 -5.26 -26.01
C GLU A 18 -14.50 -4.83 -25.35
N VAL A 19 -14.48 -3.69 -24.65
CA VAL A 19 -13.30 -3.20 -23.92
C VAL A 19 -13.04 -4.06 -22.69
N TYR A 20 -14.10 -4.48 -21.99
CA TYR A 20 -13.98 -5.44 -20.89
C TYR A 20 -13.38 -6.77 -21.35
N ASP A 21 -13.91 -7.33 -22.44
CA ASP A 21 -13.43 -8.60 -22.99
C ASP A 21 -11.96 -8.49 -23.42
N TYR A 22 -11.55 -7.35 -23.99
CA TYR A 22 -10.16 -7.06 -24.33
C TYR A 22 -9.27 -7.01 -23.07
N ILE A 23 -9.65 -6.25 -22.05
CA ILE A 23 -8.87 -6.16 -20.80
C ILE A 23 -8.78 -7.52 -20.09
N GLU A 24 -9.87 -8.30 -20.06
CA GLU A 24 -9.87 -9.66 -19.51
C GLU A 24 -8.93 -10.60 -20.30
N GLY A 25 -8.86 -10.43 -21.62
CA GLY A 25 -7.91 -11.11 -22.50
C GLY A 25 -6.46 -10.77 -22.17
N VAL A 26 -6.14 -9.48 -22.05
CA VAL A 26 -4.80 -8.99 -21.69
C VAL A 26 -4.35 -9.54 -20.32
N ILE A 27 -5.25 -9.52 -19.33
CA ILE A 27 -4.98 -10.10 -18.00
C ILE A 27 -4.76 -11.63 -18.09
N ARG A 28 -5.46 -12.33 -18.99
CA ARG A 28 -5.26 -13.78 -19.22
C ARG A 28 -3.92 -14.09 -19.87
N GLU A 29 -3.43 -13.23 -20.76
CA GLU A 29 -2.14 -13.39 -21.42
C GLU A 29 -0.95 -13.11 -20.50
N TYR A 30 -1.15 -12.27 -19.47
CA TYR A 30 -0.18 -12.06 -18.38
C TYR A 30 0.11 -13.35 -17.61
N GLU A 31 -0.93 -14.11 -17.22
CA GLU A 31 -0.77 -15.43 -16.58
C GLU A 31 -0.01 -16.43 -17.50
N GLY A 32 -0.16 -16.27 -18.82
CA GLY A 32 0.48 -17.08 -19.86
C GLY A 32 1.97 -16.79 -20.09
N SER A 33 2.61 -15.94 -19.28
CA SER A 33 4.04 -15.57 -19.33
C SER A 33 4.46 -14.68 -20.52
N SER A 34 3.53 -14.14 -21.29
CA SER A 34 3.88 -13.33 -22.48
C SER A 34 3.85 -11.82 -22.24
N LEU A 35 3.07 -11.36 -21.26
CA LEU A 35 2.99 -9.94 -20.88
C LEU A 35 3.69 -9.67 -19.57
N SER A 36 4.33 -8.50 -19.48
CA SER A 36 4.84 -7.94 -18.24
C SER A 36 3.74 -7.17 -17.50
N LEU A 37 3.97 -6.86 -16.22
CA LEU A 37 3.05 -6.03 -15.42
C LEU A 37 2.95 -4.60 -16.01
N GLU A 38 4.04 -4.10 -16.60
CA GLU A 38 4.11 -2.82 -17.29
C GLU A 38 3.15 -2.77 -18.50
N ASP A 39 3.05 -3.86 -19.27
CA ASP A 39 2.15 -3.94 -20.42
C ASP A 39 0.67 -3.86 -20.01
N VAL A 40 0.30 -4.51 -18.90
CA VAL A 40 -1.07 -4.46 -18.34
C VAL A 40 -1.37 -3.06 -17.84
N ARG A 41 -0.41 -2.43 -17.14
CA ARG A 41 -0.53 -1.06 -16.65
C ARG A 41 -0.70 -0.07 -17.80
N ASP A 42 0.15 -0.14 -18.82
CA ASP A 42 0.12 0.75 -19.98
C ASP A 42 -1.19 0.61 -20.76
N THR A 43 -1.69 -0.63 -20.86
CA THR A 43 -3.01 -0.90 -21.45
C THR A 43 -4.12 -0.19 -20.68
N LEU A 44 -4.15 -0.30 -19.34
CA LEU A 44 -5.16 0.36 -18.50
C LEU A 44 -5.04 1.89 -18.54
N CYS A 45 -3.81 2.42 -18.57
CA CYS A 45 -3.56 3.85 -18.77
C CYS A 45 -4.11 4.36 -20.10
N GLY A 46 -4.07 3.53 -21.16
CA GLY A 46 -4.65 3.87 -22.46
C GLY A 46 -6.17 3.96 -22.46
N PHE A 47 -6.86 3.29 -21.53
CA PHE A 47 -8.32 3.27 -21.44
C PHE A 47 -8.92 4.25 -20.43
N SER A 48 -8.14 4.77 -19.49
CA SER A 48 -8.64 5.72 -18.48
C SER A 48 -7.64 6.80 -18.11
N ASP A 49 -8.04 8.04 -18.36
CA ASP A 49 -7.32 9.23 -17.91
C ASP A 49 -7.21 9.27 -16.37
N ILE A 50 -8.23 8.77 -15.66
CA ILE A 50 -8.25 8.74 -14.19
C ILE A 50 -7.16 7.80 -13.68
N PHE A 51 -7.05 6.61 -14.28
CA PHE A 51 -6.01 5.65 -13.92
C PHE A 51 -4.62 6.20 -14.23
N SER A 52 -4.45 6.89 -15.36
CA SER A 52 -3.17 7.52 -15.74
C SER A 52 -2.69 8.62 -14.78
N GLN A 53 -3.61 9.23 -14.02
CA GLN A 53 -3.28 10.29 -13.04
C GLN A 53 -2.82 9.72 -11.68
N LEU A 54 -3.04 8.42 -11.44
CA LEU A 54 -2.53 7.77 -10.24
C LEU A 54 -1.00 7.72 -10.26
N SER A 55 -0.39 7.67 -9.09
CA SER A 55 1.05 7.42 -9.00
C SER A 55 1.38 6.01 -9.50
N GLU A 56 2.60 5.81 -9.99
CA GLU A 56 3.07 4.51 -10.50
C GLU A 56 2.85 3.37 -9.48
N HIS A 57 3.15 3.63 -8.21
CA HIS A 57 2.92 2.67 -7.14
C HIS A 57 1.42 2.36 -6.91
N GLU A 58 0.53 3.35 -7.04
CA GLU A 58 -0.93 3.12 -6.95
C GLU A 58 -1.46 2.36 -8.16
N GLN A 59 -0.91 2.60 -9.35
CA GLN A 59 -1.24 1.85 -10.56
C GLN A 59 -0.84 0.39 -10.41
N ASP A 60 0.39 0.12 -9.96
CA ASP A 60 0.88 -1.25 -9.74
C ASP A 60 0.03 -1.97 -8.68
N ALA A 61 -0.27 -1.32 -7.55
CA ALA A 61 -1.13 -1.88 -6.51
C ALA A 61 -2.54 -2.21 -7.03
N ALA A 62 -3.09 -1.38 -7.92
CA ALA A 62 -4.38 -1.62 -8.54
C ALA A 62 -4.33 -2.80 -9.54
N VAL A 63 -3.28 -2.90 -10.36
CA VAL A 63 -3.09 -4.05 -11.28
C VAL A 63 -2.96 -5.34 -10.49
N VAL A 64 -2.16 -5.34 -9.42
CA VAL A 64 -2.02 -6.49 -8.52
C VAL A 64 -3.35 -6.85 -7.87
N SER A 65 -4.15 -5.87 -7.45
CA SER A 65 -5.48 -6.12 -6.89
C SER A 65 -6.44 -6.74 -7.91
N LEU A 66 -6.37 -6.32 -9.18
CA LEU A 66 -7.16 -6.92 -10.27
C LEU A 66 -6.77 -8.37 -10.55
N LEU A 67 -5.47 -8.68 -10.49
CA LEU A 67 -4.95 -10.04 -10.65
C LEU A 67 -5.46 -10.98 -9.54
N HIS A 68 -5.36 -10.56 -8.27
CA HIS A 68 -5.86 -11.37 -7.15
C HIS A 68 -7.37 -11.60 -7.21
N LEU A 69 -8.14 -10.61 -7.66
CA LEU A 69 -9.60 -10.72 -7.75
C LEU A 69 -10.09 -11.79 -8.73
N ARG A 70 -9.21 -12.20 -9.64
CA ARG A 70 -9.47 -13.21 -10.65
C ARG A 70 -9.18 -14.62 -10.14
N ASP A 71 -8.12 -14.79 -9.35
CA ASP A 71 -7.79 -16.06 -8.69
C ASP A 71 -8.91 -16.55 -7.76
N ASP A 72 -9.67 -15.61 -7.19
CA ASP A 72 -10.84 -15.90 -6.35
C ASP A 72 -12.07 -16.41 -7.13
N LYS A 73 -12.01 -16.52 -8.46
CA LYS A 73 -13.09 -17.14 -9.24
C LYS A 73 -12.86 -18.65 -9.21
N PRO A 74 -13.56 -19.43 -8.35
CA PRO A 74 -13.41 -20.87 -8.34
C PRO A 74 -13.72 -21.38 -9.73
N ASP A 75 -12.85 -22.25 -10.21
CA ASP A 75 -12.82 -22.82 -11.55
C ASP A 75 -14.10 -23.66 -11.77
N LEU A 76 -15.23 -22.98 -12.01
CA LEU A 76 -16.53 -23.58 -12.31
C LEU A 76 -16.52 -24.31 -13.66
N ALA A 77 -15.40 -24.26 -14.39
CA ALA A 77 -15.17 -25.01 -15.61
C ALA A 77 -14.80 -26.49 -15.39
N ALA A 78 -14.52 -26.94 -14.15
CA ALA A 78 -14.19 -28.35 -13.88
C ALA A 78 -15.40 -29.27 -13.65
N ALA A 79 -16.63 -28.79 -13.88
CA ALA A 79 -17.87 -29.59 -13.77
C ALA A 79 -18.46 -30.00 -15.13
N GLU A 80 -17.66 -30.08 -16.19
CA GLU A 80 -18.02 -30.93 -17.33
C GLU A 80 -17.76 -32.39 -16.95
N ALA A 81 -18.84 -33.05 -16.50
CA ALA A 81 -18.87 -34.49 -16.31
C ALA A 81 -18.39 -35.20 -17.60
N PRO A 82 -17.58 -36.27 -17.49
CA PRO A 82 -17.31 -37.13 -18.64
C PRO A 82 -18.65 -37.69 -19.13
N SER A 83 -19.06 -37.28 -20.32
CA SER A 83 -20.11 -37.92 -21.10
C SER A 83 -19.67 -39.37 -21.35
N LEU A 84 -20.17 -40.30 -20.52
CA LEU A 84 -20.21 -41.71 -20.86
C LEU A 84 -21.11 -41.86 -22.08
N ASP A 85 -20.52 -42.24 -23.21
CA ASP A 85 -21.22 -42.83 -24.35
C ASP A 85 -22.04 -44.03 -23.84
N ILE A 86 -23.34 -43.82 -23.64
CA ILE A 86 -24.33 -44.88 -23.52
C ILE A 86 -25.17 -44.81 -24.79
N GLU A 87 -25.02 -45.82 -25.63
CA GLU A 87 -25.76 -45.99 -26.87
C GLU A 87 -27.28 -46.01 -26.64
N PRO A 88 -28.08 -45.48 -27.59
CA PRO A 88 -29.53 -45.50 -27.50
C PRO A 88 -30.06 -46.88 -27.88
N ALA A 89 -30.51 -47.65 -26.90
CA ALA A 89 -31.44 -48.76 -27.15
C ALA A 89 -32.86 -48.21 -27.29
N ASP A 90 -33.47 -48.53 -28.43
CA ASP A 90 -34.90 -48.48 -28.71
C ASP A 90 -35.75 -48.82 -27.48
N ASN A 91 -36.65 -47.91 -27.09
CA ASN A 91 -37.97 -48.31 -26.63
C ASN A 91 -38.96 -47.14 -26.69
N SER A 92 -39.86 -47.27 -27.66
CA SER A 92 -41.15 -46.62 -27.76
C SER A 92 -42.06 -46.91 -26.58
N ASP A 93 -43.05 -46.03 -26.40
CA ASP A 93 -44.27 -46.21 -25.61
C ASP A 93 -44.12 -46.23 -24.08
N TYR A 94 -44.43 -45.10 -23.43
CA TYR A 94 -45.70 -45.01 -22.68
C TYR A 94 -45.98 -43.56 -22.25
N ALA A 95 -47.13 -43.05 -22.67
CA ALA A 95 -47.75 -41.85 -22.13
C ALA A 95 -48.25 -42.10 -20.69
N HIS A 96 -48.06 -41.12 -19.79
CA HIS A 96 -48.92 -40.73 -18.65
C HIS A 96 -48.09 -39.77 -17.75
N ARG A 97 -48.29 -38.44 -17.85
CA ARG A 97 -49.20 -37.63 -17.02
C ARG A 97 -49.14 -37.98 -15.51
N VAL A 98 -48.36 -37.22 -14.73
CA VAL A 98 -48.70 -36.69 -13.38
C VAL A 98 -47.74 -35.54 -13.03
N GLN A 99 -48.26 -34.36 -12.68
CA GLN A 99 -47.54 -33.28 -11.99
C GLN A 99 -47.52 -33.51 -10.48
N PRO A 100 -46.55 -32.95 -9.74
CA PRO A 100 -46.78 -32.59 -8.35
C PRO A 100 -46.55 -31.08 -8.11
N SER A 101 -47.69 -30.39 -7.97
CA SER A 101 -48.13 -29.62 -6.80
C SER A 101 -47.09 -28.85 -5.97
N ILE A 102 -47.28 -27.54 -6.04
CA ILE A 102 -46.86 -26.47 -5.14
C ILE A 102 -47.28 -26.80 -3.70
N SER A 103 -46.31 -26.93 -2.79
CA SER A 103 -46.57 -27.13 -1.37
C SER A 103 -46.55 -25.79 -0.61
N THR A 104 -47.71 -25.16 -0.52
CA THR A 104 -48.00 -24.08 0.44
C THR A 104 -48.05 -24.64 1.86
N ARG A 105 -47.05 -24.33 2.70
CA ARG A 105 -47.11 -24.61 4.15
C ARG A 105 -47.85 -23.49 4.88
N LYS A 106 -49.11 -23.83 5.20
CA LYS A 106 -49.88 -23.52 6.41
C LYS A 106 -49.15 -22.73 7.51
N SER A 107 -49.68 -21.54 7.74
CA SER A 107 -49.77 -20.85 9.02
C SER A 107 -50.41 -21.75 10.08
N ASN A 108 -49.85 -21.76 11.29
CA ASN A 108 -50.58 -22.11 12.51
C ASN A 108 -50.29 -21.04 13.60
N PRO A 109 -51.24 -20.79 14.52
CA PRO A 109 -51.28 -19.60 15.34
C PRO A 109 -50.75 -19.80 16.76
N MET A 110 -50.44 -18.67 17.41
CA MET A 110 -50.47 -18.41 18.86
C MET A 110 -50.02 -19.53 19.80
N GLU A 111 -48.78 -19.40 20.29
CA GLU A 111 -48.47 -19.69 21.69
C GLU A 111 -47.31 -18.79 22.15
N ALA A 112 -47.59 -17.97 23.16
CA ALA A 112 -46.64 -17.31 24.04
C ALA A 112 -47.09 -17.70 25.47
N PRO A 113 -46.28 -17.56 26.55
CA PRO A 113 -44.97 -16.91 26.65
C PRO A 113 -43.93 -17.72 27.48
N ASN A 114 -42.77 -17.12 27.73
CA ASN A 114 -41.78 -17.47 28.77
C ASN A 114 -40.96 -18.75 28.55
N SER A 115 -39.83 -18.59 27.87
CA SER A 115 -38.60 -19.25 28.25
C SER A 115 -37.49 -18.20 28.12
N GLU A 116 -36.91 -17.79 29.23
CA GLU A 116 -35.64 -17.06 29.25
C GLU A 116 -34.60 -17.97 28.60
N GLU A 117 -34.46 -17.84 27.28
CA GLU A 117 -33.42 -18.47 26.50
C GLU A 117 -32.11 -17.75 26.87
N GLN A 118 -31.48 -18.30 27.90
CA GLN A 118 -30.22 -17.86 28.44
C GLN A 118 -29.15 -18.11 27.36
N LEU A 119 -28.94 -17.11 26.51
CA LEU A 119 -27.88 -17.09 25.51
C LEU A 119 -26.58 -17.52 26.20
N PRO A 120 -25.89 -18.58 25.73
CA PRO A 120 -24.62 -18.98 26.30
C PRO A 120 -23.66 -17.80 26.18
N LEU A 121 -23.34 -17.18 27.32
CA LEU A 121 -22.36 -16.12 27.38
C LEU A 121 -21.08 -16.64 26.73
N PRO A 122 -20.49 -15.92 25.76
CA PRO A 122 -19.24 -16.33 25.17
C PRO A 122 -18.22 -16.53 26.29
N PRO A 123 -17.40 -17.60 26.23
CA PRO A 123 -16.47 -17.92 27.30
C PRO A 123 -15.48 -16.76 27.44
N LEU A 124 -15.63 -15.96 28.50
CA LEU A 124 -14.71 -14.86 28.85
C LEU A 124 -13.23 -15.30 28.87
N ALA A 125 -12.98 -16.59 29.11
CA ALA A 125 -11.65 -17.18 29.06
C ALA A 125 -10.99 -17.14 27.66
N ALA A 126 -11.77 -17.24 26.57
CA ALA A 126 -11.22 -17.23 25.21
C ALA A 126 -10.72 -15.84 24.80
N ALA A 127 -11.43 -14.78 25.18
CA ALA A 127 -11.02 -13.40 24.91
C ALA A 127 -9.75 -13.01 25.69
N ALA A 128 -9.60 -13.50 26.92
CA ALA A 128 -8.39 -13.25 27.72
C ALA A 128 -7.15 -13.95 27.15
N ALA A 129 -7.31 -15.17 26.61
CA ALA A 129 -6.21 -15.89 25.96
C ALA A 129 -5.72 -15.16 24.69
N ASP A 130 -6.65 -14.67 23.87
CA ASP A 130 -6.36 -13.92 22.64
C ASP A 130 -5.60 -12.60 22.91
N ALA A 131 -5.98 -11.89 23.98
CA ALA A 131 -5.31 -10.65 24.38
C ALA A 131 -3.86 -10.89 24.84
N ASN A 132 -3.60 -11.98 25.56
CA ASN A 132 -2.24 -12.33 26.00
C ASN A 132 -1.35 -12.71 24.80
N GLN A 133 -1.88 -13.48 23.86
CA GLN A 133 -1.15 -13.85 22.65
C GLN A 133 -0.78 -12.61 21.82
N CYS A 134 -1.72 -11.69 21.60
CA CYS A 134 -1.44 -10.43 20.90
C CYS A 134 -0.32 -9.63 21.58
N ARG A 135 -0.27 -9.62 22.92
CA ARG A 135 0.76 -8.88 23.67
C ARG A 135 2.15 -9.50 23.52
N GLU A 136 2.25 -10.82 23.55
CA GLU A 136 3.52 -11.52 23.32
C GLU A 136 4.06 -11.25 21.90
N GLU A 137 3.17 -11.28 20.90
CA GLU A 137 3.53 -11.01 19.50
C GLU A 137 3.97 -9.56 19.28
N VAL A 138 3.29 -8.58 19.89
CA VAL A 138 3.72 -7.17 19.87
C VAL A 138 5.07 -6.98 20.58
N THR A 139 5.32 -7.71 21.68
CA THR A 139 6.62 -7.68 22.37
C THR A 139 7.74 -8.22 21.48
N MET A 140 7.47 -9.27 20.70
CA MET A 140 8.41 -9.79 19.71
C MET A 140 8.70 -8.76 18.61
N LEU A 141 7.68 -8.10 18.07
CA LEU A 141 7.86 -7.03 17.08
C LEU A 141 8.70 -5.87 17.62
N ALA A 142 8.47 -5.47 18.88
CA ALA A 142 9.25 -4.42 19.54
C ALA A 142 10.74 -4.79 19.64
N SER A 143 11.07 -6.07 19.84
CA SER A 143 12.45 -6.55 19.89
C SER A 143 13.19 -6.52 18.54
N LEU A 144 12.45 -6.53 17.43
CA LEU A 144 13.01 -6.45 16.06
C LEU A 144 13.29 -5.02 15.60
N CYS A 145 12.71 -4.02 16.27
CA CYS A 145 12.85 -2.62 15.90
C CYS A 145 14.13 -2.00 16.50
N PRO A 146 15.04 -1.42 15.68
CA PRO A 146 16.23 -0.73 16.20
C PRO A 146 15.91 0.62 16.86
N ILE A 147 14.71 1.16 16.62
CA ILE A 147 14.22 2.43 17.18
C ILE A 147 13.10 2.13 18.17
N SER A 148 13.00 2.94 19.22
CA SER A 148 11.91 2.87 20.20
C SER A 148 10.58 3.29 19.55
N VAL A 149 9.94 2.36 18.85
CA VAL A 149 8.58 2.49 18.32
C VAL A 149 7.60 2.19 19.48
N PRO A 150 6.56 3.00 19.70
CA PRO A 150 5.56 2.74 20.73
C PRO A 150 4.85 1.38 20.54
N GLU A 151 4.65 0.62 21.63
CA GLU A 151 3.94 -0.67 21.59
C GLU A 151 2.52 -0.54 21.04
N ASP A 152 1.83 0.57 21.32
CA ASP A 152 0.47 0.82 20.84
C ASP A 152 0.39 0.96 19.31
N TYR A 153 1.41 1.57 18.69
CA TYR A 153 1.51 1.64 17.23
C TYR A 153 1.78 0.25 16.64
N LEU A 154 2.68 -0.53 17.27
CA LEU A 154 2.94 -1.91 16.83
C LEU A 154 1.69 -2.79 16.93
N ALA A 155 0.88 -2.61 17.98
CA ALA A 155 -0.40 -3.28 18.14
C ALA A 155 -1.39 -2.89 17.03
N ASP A 156 -1.47 -1.60 16.68
CA ASP A 156 -2.30 -1.12 15.56
C ASP A 156 -1.86 -1.72 14.22
N VAL A 157 -0.56 -1.72 13.92
CA VAL A 157 0.00 -2.34 12.71
C VAL A 157 -0.29 -3.83 12.66
N PHE A 158 -0.15 -4.52 13.79
CA PHE A 158 -0.40 -5.95 13.88
C PHE A 158 -1.89 -6.29 13.65
N ILE A 159 -2.80 -5.59 14.33
CA ILE A 159 -4.23 -5.86 14.26
C ILE A 159 -4.84 -5.37 12.96
N ASN A 160 -4.61 -4.10 12.60
CA ASN A 160 -5.34 -3.43 11.52
C ASN A 160 -4.63 -3.55 10.16
N LYS A 161 -3.30 -3.49 10.11
CA LYS A 161 -2.56 -3.51 8.84
C LYS A 161 -2.13 -4.92 8.42
N SER A 162 -1.90 -5.80 9.38
CA SER A 162 -1.32 -7.14 9.13
C SER A 162 -2.29 -8.28 9.42
N ASN A 163 -3.54 -7.98 9.77
CA ASN A 163 -4.59 -8.96 10.01
C ASN A 163 -4.20 -10.05 11.04
N ARG A 164 -3.40 -9.65 12.04
CA ARG A 164 -2.80 -10.53 13.06
C ARG A 164 -1.80 -11.57 12.53
N ASP A 165 -1.16 -11.31 11.39
CA ASP A 165 0.00 -12.08 10.94
C ASP A 165 1.31 -11.43 11.39
N LEU A 166 2.05 -12.13 12.26
CA LEU A 166 3.31 -11.66 12.83
C LEU A 166 4.38 -11.49 11.74
N GLN A 167 4.40 -12.37 10.75
CA GLN A 167 5.43 -12.36 9.71
C GLN A 167 5.24 -11.18 8.76
N THR A 168 4.00 -10.93 8.33
CA THR A 168 3.65 -9.75 7.53
C THR A 168 3.94 -8.45 8.29
N ALA A 169 3.61 -8.37 9.58
CA ALA A 169 3.92 -7.20 10.40
C ALA A 169 5.42 -6.96 10.53
N ALA A 170 6.21 -8.01 10.79
CA ALA A 170 7.66 -7.93 10.90
C ALA A 170 8.32 -7.49 9.59
N ASN A 171 7.92 -8.08 8.46
CA ASN A 171 8.46 -7.71 7.15
C ASN A 171 8.16 -6.24 6.83
N ARG A 172 6.93 -5.78 7.08
CA ARG A 172 6.56 -4.38 6.85
C ARG A 172 7.43 -3.40 7.64
N ILE A 173 7.71 -3.72 8.91
CA ILE A 173 8.57 -2.89 9.76
C ILE A 173 10.01 -2.91 9.27
N LEU A 174 10.53 -4.08 8.86
CA LEU A 174 11.92 -4.23 8.42
C LEU A 174 12.19 -3.63 7.02
N GLU A 175 11.18 -3.59 6.15
CA GLU A 175 11.28 -3.01 4.81
C GLU A 175 11.27 -1.48 4.82
N GLN A 176 10.69 -0.87 5.85
CA GLN A 176 10.63 0.59 5.95
C GLN A 176 11.93 1.19 6.48
N SER A 177 12.31 2.35 5.93
CA SER A 177 13.44 3.09 6.49
C SER A 177 13.07 3.66 7.87
N PRO A 178 14.05 3.82 8.77
CA PRO A 178 13.88 4.48 10.07
C PRO A 178 13.11 5.81 10.03
N GLU A 179 13.35 6.61 8.99
CA GLU A 179 12.73 7.93 8.81
C GLU A 179 11.26 7.81 8.44
N VAL A 180 10.90 6.83 7.60
CA VAL A 180 9.52 6.56 7.20
C VAL A 180 8.72 6.02 8.38
N LEU A 181 9.27 5.09 9.15
CA LEU A 181 8.64 4.58 10.37
C LEU A 181 8.36 5.71 11.37
N GLN A 182 9.33 6.61 11.57
CA GLN A 182 9.16 7.73 12.49
C GLN A 182 8.07 8.71 12.00
N ALA A 183 8.00 8.97 10.69
CA ALA A 183 6.95 9.79 10.11
C ALA A 183 5.56 9.14 10.25
N GLU A 184 5.45 7.82 10.05
CA GLU A 184 4.20 7.08 10.26
C GLU A 184 3.75 7.12 11.73
N VAL A 185 4.67 6.95 12.69
CA VAL A 185 4.34 7.04 14.12
C VAL A 185 3.79 8.42 14.47
N ILE A 186 4.41 9.50 13.97
CA ILE A 186 3.94 10.88 14.20
C ILE A 186 2.53 11.08 13.59
N ALA A 187 2.30 10.55 12.39
CA ALA A 187 0.98 10.63 11.75
C ALA A 187 -0.08 9.86 12.55
N TRP A 188 0.25 8.65 13.01
CA TRP A 188 -0.63 7.82 13.84
C TRP A 188 -0.95 8.49 15.18
N GLU A 189 0.03 9.09 15.86
CA GLU A 189 -0.19 9.85 17.10
C GLU A 189 -1.12 11.05 16.87
N ALA A 190 -0.97 11.75 15.73
CA ALA A 190 -1.84 12.87 15.37
C ALA A 190 -3.28 12.43 15.10
N GLU A 191 -3.48 11.27 14.44
CA GLU A 191 -4.80 10.68 14.21
C GLU A 191 -5.45 10.18 15.51
N ALA A 192 -4.66 9.55 16.40
CA ALA A 192 -5.12 9.11 17.71
C ALA A 192 -5.57 10.30 18.57
N GLY A 193 -4.83 11.43 18.51
CA GLY A 193 -5.21 12.67 19.19
C GLY A 193 -6.46 13.34 18.60
N ALA A 194 -6.63 13.27 17.27
CA ALA A 194 -7.81 13.82 16.59
C ALA A 194 -9.08 13.00 16.89
N ASN A 195 -8.94 11.69 17.05
CA ASN A 195 -10.02 10.77 17.43
C ASN A 195 -10.27 10.73 18.94
N GLY A 196 -9.97 11.82 19.66
CA GLY A 196 -9.99 11.99 21.12
C GLY A 196 -11.30 11.68 21.89
N ASP A 197 -12.20 10.89 21.30
CA ASP A 197 -13.34 10.25 21.96
C ASP A 197 -13.23 8.72 22.00
N ARG A 198 -12.19 8.11 21.40
CA ARG A 198 -11.74 6.77 21.80
C ARG A 198 -10.84 6.91 23.00
N GLY A 199 -11.44 7.26 24.14
CA GLY A 199 -10.76 7.12 25.42
C GLY A 199 -10.12 5.73 25.48
N PRO A 200 -8.91 5.59 26.05
CA PRO A 200 -8.30 4.29 26.20
C PRO A 200 -9.35 3.38 26.81
N SER A 201 -9.69 2.28 26.13
CA SER A 201 -10.44 1.18 26.74
C SER A 201 -9.51 0.48 27.73
N GLY A 202 -8.91 1.27 28.62
CA GLY A 202 -8.33 0.85 29.86
C GLY A 202 -9.50 0.53 30.75
N THR A 203 -9.77 -0.76 30.87
CA THR A 203 -10.17 -1.35 32.14
C THR A 203 -9.22 -0.86 33.24
N ASN A 204 -9.44 0.37 33.75
CA ASN A 204 -8.94 0.77 35.04
C ASN A 204 -9.76 0.01 36.08
N ILE A 205 -9.45 -1.28 36.24
CA ILE A 205 -9.61 -1.99 37.50
C ILE A 205 -8.47 -1.46 38.39
N THR A 206 -8.60 -0.20 38.78
CA THR A 206 -7.90 0.29 39.96
C THR A 206 -8.85 0.03 41.10
N ASP A 207 -8.49 -0.94 41.93
CA ASP A 207 -9.11 -1.20 43.21
C ASP A 207 -9.40 0.11 43.93
N SER A 208 -10.68 0.39 44.10
CA SER A 208 -11.17 1.43 44.98
C SER A 208 -10.74 1.07 46.40
N ASN A 209 -9.63 1.63 46.85
CA ASN A 209 -9.38 1.82 48.27
C ASN A 209 -9.20 3.32 48.54
N GLY A 210 -10.10 3.82 49.37
CA GLY A 210 -10.39 5.23 49.51
C GLY A 210 -9.30 6.03 50.20
N GLY A 211 -9.31 7.32 49.90
CA GLY A 211 -8.86 8.37 50.80
C GLY A 211 -7.60 9.08 50.32
N ASN A 212 -7.74 10.31 49.83
CA ASN A 212 -7.58 11.48 50.69
C ASN A 212 -7.91 12.76 49.92
N THR A 213 -8.48 13.71 50.65
CA THR A 213 -8.81 15.05 50.20
C THR A 213 -7.54 15.91 50.07
N ARG A 214 -7.41 16.72 49.01
CA ARG A 214 -6.97 18.14 49.13
C ARG A 214 -6.93 18.91 47.80
N ALA A 215 -7.77 19.95 47.77
CA ALA A 215 -7.47 21.34 47.47
C ALA A 215 -6.70 21.73 46.18
N MET A 216 -7.45 22.39 45.29
CA MET A 216 -7.19 23.76 44.81
C MET A 216 -5.76 24.06 44.32
N THR A 217 -5.54 23.99 43.01
CA THR A 217 -4.95 25.13 42.27
C THR A 217 -5.58 25.19 40.88
N GLY A 218 -6.21 26.32 40.57
CA GLY A 218 -6.77 26.60 39.25
C GLY A 218 -5.64 26.81 38.24
N SER A 219 -5.35 25.78 37.46
CA SER A 219 -4.59 25.90 36.22
C SER A 219 -5.59 26.05 35.09
N SER A 220 -5.74 27.27 34.59
CA SER A 220 -6.50 27.50 33.35
C SER A 220 -5.83 26.72 32.21
N PRO A 221 -6.60 26.06 31.31
CA PRO A 221 -6.03 25.36 30.17
C PRO A 221 -5.27 26.37 29.31
N LEU A 222 -3.94 26.23 29.26
CA LEU A 222 -3.12 27.02 28.36
C LEU A 222 -3.37 26.53 26.94
N LYS A 223 -3.34 27.45 25.99
CA LYS A 223 -3.57 27.15 24.57
C LYS A 223 -2.52 26.11 24.13
N PRO A 224 -2.89 25.13 23.28
CA PRO A 224 -2.01 24.02 22.88
C PRO A 224 -0.65 24.49 22.33
N ASP A 225 -0.59 25.68 21.74
CA ASP A 225 0.65 26.29 21.23
C ASP A 225 1.69 26.63 22.30
N GLU A 226 1.27 26.93 23.54
CA GLU A 226 2.22 27.26 24.63
C GLU A 226 2.85 26.00 25.24
N GLU A 227 2.13 24.88 25.26
CA GLU A 227 2.66 23.60 25.72
C GLU A 227 3.71 23.06 24.75
N LEU A 228 3.46 23.14 23.44
CA LEU A 228 4.43 22.78 22.40
C LEU A 228 5.68 23.68 22.46
N ARG A 229 5.52 24.99 22.66
CA ARG A 229 6.67 25.89 22.83
C ARG A 229 7.49 25.57 24.07
N ARG A 230 6.83 25.26 25.20
CA ARG A 230 7.54 24.85 26.43
C ARG A 230 8.25 23.52 26.25
N SER A 231 7.66 22.54 25.56
CA SER A 231 8.30 21.24 25.33
C SER A 231 9.52 21.35 24.42
N ILE A 232 9.47 22.20 23.38
CA ILE A 232 10.62 22.50 22.51
C ILE A 232 11.73 23.19 23.31
N VAL A 233 11.42 24.25 24.06
CA VAL A 233 12.42 24.98 24.86
C VAL A 233 13.03 24.10 25.96
N ALA A 234 12.24 23.20 26.57
CA ALA A 234 12.74 22.25 27.56
C ALA A 234 13.67 21.18 26.95
N ARG A 235 13.40 20.73 25.71
CA ARG A 235 14.28 19.82 24.97
C ARG A 235 15.62 20.47 24.60
N PHE A 236 15.62 21.77 24.33
CA PHE A 236 16.82 22.55 24.06
C PHE A 236 17.36 23.21 25.33
N HIS A 237 17.57 22.43 26.40
CA HIS A 237 18.45 22.84 27.49
C HIS A 237 19.86 23.01 26.91
N LEU A 238 20.11 24.18 26.36
CA LEU A 238 21.40 24.61 25.84
C LEU A 238 22.33 24.72 27.04
N GLU A 239 22.90 23.59 27.47
CA GLU A 239 24.13 23.61 28.24
C GLU A 239 25.16 24.31 27.37
N ALA A 240 25.50 25.54 27.76
CA ALA A 240 26.56 26.29 27.15
C ALA A 240 27.83 25.44 27.26
N ILE A 241 28.26 24.85 26.14
CA ILE A 241 29.52 24.14 26.04
C ILE A 241 30.58 25.10 26.58
N PRO A 242 31.23 24.80 27.72
CA PRO A 242 32.25 25.70 28.24
C PRO A 242 33.30 25.86 27.14
N PRO A 243 33.65 27.10 26.77
CA PRO A 243 34.63 27.33 25.72
C PRO A 243 35.90 26.60 26.15
N SER A 244 36.24 25.52 25.44
CA SER A 244 37.43 24.74 25.70
C SER A 244 38.63 25.67 25.58
N GLY A 245 39.16 26.05 26.74
CA GLY A 245 40.30 26.92 26.86
C GLY A 245 41.57 26.15 26.52
N GLY A 246 42.38 26.70 25.62
CA GLY A 246 43.75 26.22 25.43
C GLY A 246 44.38 26.53 24.09
N GLY A 247 44.74 27.80 23.85
CA GLY A 247 45.47 28.16 22.64
C GLY A 247 45.97 29.60 22.64
N LYS A 248 46.90 29.93 23.54
CA LYS A 248 47.60 31.21 23.58
C LYS A 248 48.57 31.30 22.39
N GLY A 249 48.08 31.76 21.25
CA GLY A 249 48.88 31.94 20.03
C GLY A 249 48.48 33.22 19.32
N GLY A 250 49.21 34.30 19.57
CA GLY A 250 49.04 35.56 18.87
C GLY A 250 49.35 35.41 17.38
N GLY A 251 48.49 35.93 16.52
CA GLY A 251 48.76 35.90 15.09
C GLY A 251 47.58 36.31 14.22
N LYS A 252 47.51 37.62 13.94
CA LYS A 252 46.92 38.26 12.76
C LYS A 252 45.40 38.14 12.56
N ALA A 253 44.78 39.30 12.37
CA ALA A 253 43.38 39.49 12.04
C ALA A 253 42.98 38.66 10.80
N ASN A 254 42.06 37.71 11.00
CA ASN A 254 41.47 36.94 9.91
C ASN A 254 40.46 37.79 9.14
N LYS A 255 40.70 37.93 7.84
CA LYS A 255 39.79 38.44 6.81
C LYS A 255 38.60 37.49 6.61
N LEU A 256 37.71 37.39 7.60
CA LEU A 256 36.46 36.62 7.50
C LEU A 256 35.20 37.49 7.64
N ALA A 257 35.35 38.81 7.71
CA ALA A 257 34.24 39.77 7.60
C ALA A 257 33.73 39.97 6.15
N ALA A 258 34.21 39.19 5.17
CA ALA A 258 33.85 39.32 3.75
C ALA A 258 32.89 38.23 3.24
N TRP A 259 32.19 37.51 4.12
CA TRP A 259 31.15 36.54 3.76
C TRP A 259 29.72 36.97 4.17
N GLY A 260 29.57 38.17 4.75
CA GLY A 260 28.30 38.68 5.27
C GLY A 260 27.54 39.64 4.34
N ALA A 261 27.99 39.87 3.11
CA ALA A 261 27.33 40.82 2.22
C ALA A 261 27.27 40.29 0.78
N GLN A 262 26.04 40.26 0.23
CA GLN A 262 25.67 39.87 -1.13
C GLN A 262 25.47 38.36 -1.38
N HIS A 263 24.28 37.85 -1.09
CA HIS A 263 23.36 37.42 -2.14
C HIS A 263 21.96 37.20 -1.57
N ASN A 264 21.12 38.20 -1.80
CA ASN A 264 19.68 38.07 -1.88
C ASN A 264 19.38 37.24 -3.16
N THR A 265 19.52 35.91 -3.10
CA THR A 265 19.02 35.00 -4.15
C THR A 265 17.68 34.46 -3.70
N GLY A 266 16.65 35.26 -3.95
CA GLY A 266 15.28 34.79 -3.87
C GLY A 266 15.09 33.55 -4.73
N ASN A 267 14.39 32.57 -4.16
CA ASN A 267 13.46 31.66 -4.83
C ASN A 267 13.69 31.54 -6.34
N VAL A 268 14.73 30.79 -6.73
CA VAL A 268 14.98 30.49 -8.15
C VAL A 268 13.99 29.40 -8.52
N ALA A 269 12.80 29.82 -8.94
CA ALA A 269 11.86 28.94 -9.62
C ALA A 269 12.63 28.17 -10.71
N HIS A 270 12.62 26.84 -10.62
CA HIS A 270 13.32 25.96 -11.55
C HIS A 270 12.88 26.29 -12.99
N LYS A 271 13.77 26.93 -13.76
CA LYS A 271 13.49 27.36 -15.13
C LYS A 271 13.55 26.15 -16.06
N LEU A 272 12.41 25.48 -16.24
CA LEU A 272 12.19 24.42 -17.22
C LEU A 272 12.54 24.92 -18.63
N ARG A 273 13.35 24.16 -19.38
CA ARG A 273 13.66 24.43 -20.79
C ARG A 273 13.03 23.36 -21.67
N TYR A 274 12.25 23.80 -22.64
CA TYR A 274 11.60 22.94 -23.63
C TYR A 274 12.37 22.99 -24.96
N ARG A 275 12.48 21.84 -25.63
CA ARG A 275 12.90 21.73 -27.03
C ARG A 275 11.92 20.78 -27.71
N ASP A 276 11.31 21.23 -28.81
CA ASP A 276 10.34 20.44 -29.59
C ASP A 276 9.15 19.91 -28.75
N GLY A 277 8.73 20.69 -27.73
CA GLY A 277 7.63 20.33 -26.83
C GLY A 277 8.02 19.40 -25.67
N VAL A 278 9.24 18.89 -25.62
CA VAL A 278 9.73 17.96 -24.58
C VAL A 278 10.64 18.69 -23.58
N VAL A 279 10.50 18.40 -22.29
CA VAL A 279 11.33 18.97 -21.21
C VAL A 279 12.73 18.34 -21.28
N VAL A 280 13.76 19.16 -21.50
CA VAL A 280 15.13 18.65 -21.72
C VAL A 280 16.04 18.79 -20.49
N ALA A 281 15.74 19.73 -19.59
CA ALA A 281 16.53 19.92 -18.37
C ALA A 281 15.74 20.61 -17.24
N THR A 282 15.82 20.01 -16.06
CA THR A 282 15.22 20.51 -14.80
C THR A 282 16.28 21.01 -13.81
N LYS A 283 17.48 20.37 -13.82
CA LYS A 283 18.70 20.83 -13.13
C LYS A 283 19.50 21.66 -14.11
N GLY A 284 19.88 22.88 -13.75
CA GLY A 284 20.58 23.86 -14.61
C GLY A 284 22.00 23.48 -15.06
N GLU A 285 22.32 22.19 -15.14
CA GLU A 285 23.61 21.64 -15.52
C GLU A 285 23.59 21.30 -17.02
N LYS A 286 24.58 21.83 -17.75
CA LYS A 286 24.75 21.56 -19.18
C LYS A 286 25.49 20.24 -19.33
N PHE A 287 24.78 19.12 -19.39
CA PHE A 287 25.40 17.87 -19.83
C PHE A 287 25.37 17.80 -21.36
N ILE A 288 26.54 17.64 -21.96
CA ILE A 288 26.66 17.16 -23.33
C ILE A 288 26.48 15.65 -23.21
N VAL A 289 25.28 15.16 -23.53
CA VAL A 289 25.08 13.72 -23.69
C VAL A 289 25.82 13.33 -24.96
N GLU A 290 27.01 12.76 -24.80
CA GLU A 290 27.71 12.07 -25.88
C GLU A 290 26.81 10.92 -26.33
N LYS A 291 26.07 11.15 -27.43
CA LYS A 291 25.26 10.13 -28.07
C LYS A 291 26.21 9.01 -28.49
N GLU A 292 26.01 7.82 -27.95
CA GLU A 292 26.75 6.65 -28.41
C GLU A 292 26.56 6.49 -29.92
N PRO A 293 27.61 6.12 -30.67
CA PRO A 293 27.54 5.97 -32.11
C PRO A 293 26.54 4.86 -32.44
N GLU A 294 25.35 5.27 -32.87
CA GLU A 294 24.30 4.40 -33.38
C GLU A 294 24.84 3.71 -34.63
N TRP A 295 25.37 2.50 -34.41
CA TRP A 295 25.92 1.68 -35.48
C TRP A 295 24.72 1.12 -36.24
N ASP A 296 24.30 1.86 -37.27
CA ASP A 296 23.36 1.41 -38.28
C ASP A 296 23.97 0.17 -38.95
N GLY A 297 23.56 -0.99 -38.45
CA GLY A 297 23.87 -2.32 -38.97
C GLY A 297 23.21 -2.55 -40.33
N GLY A 298 23.47 -1.65 -41.27
CA GLY A 298 23.13 -1.77 -42.67
C GLY A 298 23.74 -3.05 -43.24
N SER A 299 22.88 -4.04 -43.41
CA SER A 299 23.01 -5.25 -44.21
C SER A 299 24.25 -5.24 -45.12
N ARG A 300 25.27 -6.01 -44.73
CA ARG A 300 26.41 -6.36 -45.60
C ARG A 300 25.88 -7.20 -46.75
N GLY A 301 25.39 -6.53 -47.79
CA GLY A 301 25.06 -7.14 -49.06
C GLY A 301 26.20 -8.07 -49.48
N LYS A 302 25.86 -9.35 -49.72
CA LYS A 302 26.79 -10.35 -50.26
C LYS A 302 27.46 -9.78 -51.51
N VAL A 303 28.72 -9.36 -51.37
CA VAL A 303 29.57 -9.06 -52.52
C VAL A 303 29.83 -10.39 -53.22
N LYS A 304 29.07 -10.68 -54.28
CA LYS A 304 29.45 -11.73 -55.23
C LYS A 304 30.82 -11.36 -55.77
N SER A 305 31.86 -12.06 -55.31
CA SER A 305 33.20 -11.93 -55.86
C SER A 305 33.13 -12.31 -57.33
N LYS A 306 33.20 -11.29 -58.19
CA LYS A 306 33.33 -11.43 -59.64
C LYS A 306 34.56 -12.28 -59.89
N GLY A 307 34.35 -13.51 -60.36
CA GLY A 307 35.39 -14.52 -60.54
C GLY A 307 36.61 -13.94 -61.27
N LYS A 308 37.78 -14.12 -60.65
CA LYS A 308 39.07 -13.98 -61.32
C LYS A 308 39.05 -14.95 -62.51
N ARG A 309 38.98 -14.40 -63.72
CA ARG A 309 39.20 -15.18 -64.95
C ARG A 309 40.62 -15.75 -64.85
N GLY A 310 40.74 -17.08 -64.87
CA GLY A 310 42.03 -17.75 -64.89
C GLY A 310 42.85 -17.27 -66.10
N VAL A 311 44.10 -16.89 -65.82
CA VAL A 311 45.14 -16.73 -66.83
C VAL A 311 45.50 -18.14 -67.30
N GLY A 312 45.32 -18.41 -68.59
CA GLY A 312 45.54 -19.72 -69.18
C GLY A 312 46.97 -20.21 -69.04
N TRP A 313 47.12 -21.53 -68.99
CA TRP A 313 48.37 -22.23 -69.24
C TRP A 313 48.07 -23.48 -70.07
N GLN A 314 48.77 -23.53 -71.21
CA GLN A 314 49.27 -24.64 -72.04
C GLN A 314 48.57 -26.00 -72.01
#